data_AF-A0A645JLJ5-F1
#
_entry.id   AF-A0A645JLJ5-F1
#
_cell.length_a   1.000
_cell.length_b   1.000
_cell.length_c   1.000
_cell.angle_alpha   90.00
_cell.angle_beta   90.00
_cell.angle_gamma   90.00
#
_symmetry.space_group_name_H-M   'P 1'
#
loop_
_entity.id
_entity.type
_entity.pdbx_description
1 polymer ?
#
loop_
_entity_poly.entity_id
_entity_poly.type
_entity_poly.pdbx_seq_one_letter_code
_entity_poly.pdbx_strand_id
1 'polypeptide(L)' 'MISGRSLGEINVQVILERLGGGGHMTVAGAQLAGVSMEEAVEQVKSQIQTYIEEANAQ' A
#
# COMPACT_ATOMS: atom_id res chain seq x y z
N MET A 1 2.23 -0.40 -12.29
CA MET A 1 2.17 -1.56 -11.37
C MET A 1 2.96 -1.23 -10.13
N ILE A 2 2.41 -1.53 -8.96
CA ILE A 2 3.04 -1.34 -7.64
C ILE A 2 3.26 -2.74 -7.06
N SER A 3 4.45 -2.98 -6.50
CA SER A 3 4.80 -4.22 -5.82
C SER A 3 5.35 -3.90 -4.42
N GLY A 4 4.64 -4.31 -3.37
CA GLY A 4 5.02 -4.11 -1.98
C GLY A 4 5.70 -5.35 -1.39
N ARG A 5 6.75 -5.14 -0.59
CA ARG A 5 7.46 -6.19 0.16
C ARG A 5 7.75 -5.71 1.59
N SER A 6 7.72 -6.63 2.55
CA SER A 6 7.99 -6.37 3.97
C SER A 6 8.75 -7.52 4.61
N LEU A 7 9.51 -7.22 5.66
CA LEU A 7 10.22 -8.22 6.49
C LEU A 7 9.31 -8.86 7.55
N GLY A 8 8.03 -8.48 7.61
CA GLY A 8 7.04 -9.05 8.53
C GLY A 8 6.42 -8.04 9.50
N GLU A 9 7.06 -6.89 9.70
CA GLU A 9 6.60 -5.86 10.65
C GLU A 9 5.44 -5.02 10.09
N ILE A 10 5.42 -4.81 8.78
CA ILE A 10 4.37 -4.06 8.08
C ILE A 10 3.54 -5.02 7.24
N ASN A 11 2.22 -4.96 7.38
CA ASN A 11 1.29 -5.71 6.56
C ASN A 11 1.05 -5.00 5.22
N VAL A 12 1.82 -5.36 4.19
CA VAL A 12 1.74 -4.72 2.86
C VAL A 12 0.49 -5.13 2.08
N GLN A 13 -0.18 -6.22 2.46
CA GLN A 13 -1.47 -6.61 1.87
C GLN A 13 -2.52 -5.53 2.15
N VAL A 14 -2.69 -5.14 3.43
CA VAL A 14 -3.72 -4.15 3.83
C VAL A 14 -3.51 -2.81 3.13
N ILE A 15 -2.26 -2.37 2.97
CA ILE A 15 -1.93 -1.12 2.29
C ILE A 15 -2.32 -1.19 0.81
N LEU A 16 -1.98 -2.28 0.12
CA LEU A 16 -2.21 -2.40 -1.33
C LEU A 16 -3.64 -2.81 -1.69
N GLU A 17 -4.39 -3.45 -0.80
CA GLU A 17 -5.84 -3.67 -0.95
C GLU A 17 -6.62 -2.35 -1.04
N ARG A 18 -6.21 -1.32 -0.29
CA ARG A 18 -6.79 0.04 -0.38
C ARG A 18 -6.59 0.70 -1.74
N LEU A 19 -5.60 0.22 -2.51
CA LEU A 19 -5.31 0.66 -3.88
C LEU A 19 -5.91 -0.29 -4.94
N GLY A 20 -6.86 -1.14 -4.56
CA GLY A 20 -7.48 -2.12 -5.46
C GLY A 20 -6.58 -3.31 -5.82
N GLY A 21 -5.53 -3.54 -5.03
CA GLY A 21 -4.63 -4.67 -5.16
C GLY A 21 -4.94 -5.82 -4.22
N GLY A 22 -3.93 -6.63 -3.90
CA GLY A 22 -4.02 -7.73 -2.96
C GLY A 22 -2.72 -8.55 -2.86
N GLY A 23 -2.72 -9.58 -2.02
CA GLY A 23 -1.57 -10.47 -1.82
C GLY A 23 -1.55 -11.11 -0.45
N HIS A 24 -0.36 -11.17 0.15
CA HIS A 24 -0.09 -11.69 1.49
C HIS A 24 0.59 -10.62 2.36
N MET A 25 0.61 -10.86 3.67
CA MET A 25 1.15 -9.93 4.68
C MET A 25 2.51 -9.31 4.32
N THR A 26 3.43 -10.09 3.73
CA THR A 26 4.79 -9.62 3.39
C THR A 26 5.00 -9.32 1.91
N VAL A 27 4.06 -9.68 1.03
CA VAL A 27 4.17 -9.51 -0.43
C VAL A 27 2.80 -9.24 -1.03
N ALA A 28 2.62 -8.08 -1.66
CA ALA A 28 1.37 -7.71 -2.33
C ALA A 28 1.61 -6.85 -3.57
N GLY A 29 0.59 -6.67 -4.40
CA GLY A 29 0.67 -5.85 -5.62
C GLY A 29 -0.64 -5.14 -5.93
N ALA A 30 -0.54 -4.01 -6.62
CA ALA A 30 -1.68 -3.23 -7.12
C ALA A 30 -1.40 -2.68 -8.53
N GLN A 31 -2.45 -2.48 -9.32
CA GLN A 31 -2.36 -1.86 -10.64
C GLN A 31 -3.30 -0.66 -10.70
N LEU A 32 -2.72 0.53 -10.74
CA LEU A 32 -3.46 1.76 -10.95
C LEU A 32 -3.52 2.06 -12.45
N ALA A 33 -4.71 2.36 -12.96
CA ALA A 33 -4.97 2.72 -14.35
C ALA A 33 -5.42 4.18 -14.43
N GLY A 34 -5.00 4.88 -15.48
CA GLY A 34 -5.45 6.26 -15.74
C GLY A 34 -4.87 7.32 -14.79
N VAL A 35 -3.79 7.00 -14.08
CA VAL A 35 -3.08 7.95 -13.20
C VAL A 35 -1.65 8.19 -13.68
N SER A 36 -1.12 9.37 -13.40
CA SER A 36 0.30 9.69 -13.61
C SER A 36 1.18 8.95 -12.60
N MET A 37 2.49 8.96 -12.83
CA MET A 37 3.45 8.37 -11.88
C MET A 37 3.43 9.14 -10.55
N GLU A 38 3.34 10.47 -10.61
CA GLU A 38 3.30 11.35 -9.45
C GLU A 38 2.04 11.07 -8.61
N GLU A 39 0.88 10.97 -9.26
CA GLU A 39 -0.38 10.61 -8.59
C GLU A 39 -0.31 9.23 -7.95
N ALA A 40 0.27 8.24 -8.64
CA ALA A 40 0.45 6.89 -8.10
C ALA A 40 1.35 6.89 -6.86
N VAL A 41 2.44 7.66 -6.86
CA VAL A 41 3.35 7.79 -5.71
C VAL A 41 2.64 8.44 -4.53
N GLU A 42 1.89 9.52 -4.75
CA GLU A 42 1.17 10.20 -3.67
C GLU A 42 0.04 9.35 -3.09
N GLN A 43 -0.69 8.60 -3.92
CA GLN A 43 -1.67 7.63 -3.44
C GLN A 43 -1.03 6.56 -2.54
N VAL A 44 0.11 5.99 -2.96
CA VAL A 44 0.84 4.98 -2.17
C VAL A 44 1.30 5.56 -0.83
N LYS A 45 1.92 6.75 -0.83
CA LYS A 45 2.35 7.42 0.41
C LYS A 45 1.19 7.70 1.35
N SER A 46 0.07 8.18 0.81
CA SER A 46 -1.13 8.44 1.60
C SER A 46 -1.64 7.17 2.28
N GLN A 47 -1.71 6.04 1.56
CA GLN A 47 -2.15 4.78 2.16
C GLN A 47 -1.18 4.24 3.21
N ILE A 48 0.14 4.41 3.02
CA ILE A 48 1.15 4.06 4.02
C ILE A 48 0.99 4.93 5.27
N GLN A 49 0.82 6.24 5.11
CA GLN A 49 0.63 7.17 6.24
C GLN A 49 -0.62 6.81 7.05
N THR A 50 -1.75 6.60 6.38
CA THR A 50 -3.00 6.17 7.04
C THR A 50 -2.81 4.86 7.80
N TYR A 51 -2.14 3.87 7.21
CA TYR A 51 -1.83 2.60 7.88
C TYR A 51 -0.99 2.80 9.16
N ILE A 52 0.02 3.67 9.12
CA ILE A 52 0.87 3.95 10.28
C ILE A 52 0.11 4.71 11.37
N GLU A 53 -0.73 5.68 10.99
CA GLU A 53 -1.57 6.43 11.93
C GLU A 53 -2.56 5.53 12.66
N GLU A 54 -3.24 4.63 11.93
CA GLU A 54 -4.14 3.64 12.51
C GLU A 54 -3.41 2.68 13.44
N ALA A 55 -2.18 2.27 13.10
CA ALA A 55 -1.37 1.41 13.95
C ALA A 55 -0.92 2.11 15.24
N ASN A 56 -0.69 3.42 15.21
CA ASN A 56 -0.28 4.21 16.39
C ASN A 56 -1.46 4.66 17.26
N ALA A 57 -2.69 4.66 16.72
CA ALA A 57 -3.89 5.05 17.44
C ALA A 57 -4.51 3.92 18.28
N GLN A 58 -3.88 2.73 18.29
CA GLN A 58 -4.30 1.53 19.02
C GLN A 58 -3.45 1.26 20.27
#